data_AF-A0A840VA78-F1
#
_entry.id   AF-A0A840VA78-F1
#
_cell.length_a   1.000
_cell.length_b   1.000
_cell.length_c   1.000
_cell.angle_alpha   90.00
_cell.angle_beta   90.00
_cell.angle_gamma   90.00
#
_symmetry.space_group_name_H-M   'P 1'
#
loop_
_entity.id
_entity.type
_entity.pdbx_description
1 polymer ?
#
loop_
_entity_poly.entity_id
_entity_poly.type
_entity_poly.pdbx_seq_one_letter_code
_entity_poly.pdbx_strand_id
1 'polypeptide(L)'
;MKSSFLLSLIASAALTLGGHAELEDVSSQFFAAVQSGDPEQLTKVFMESPTRDQSIADFISALPLIESGSIQLAPTHKELVIGELGASLVRFHYGKSRRAEYELLICVKTANGWQVFPWGSDSDLEVLSKQRSPDEQIHLKLFKEWKVLMTQQLEEDAN
;
A
#
# COMPACT_ATOMS: atom_id res chain seq x y z
N MET A 1 40.25 -3.96 4.09
CA MET A 1 39.10 -3.58 4.96
C MET A 1 37.90 -3.14 4.12
N LYS A 2 37.18 -4.07 3.46
CA LYS A 2 35.95 -3.78 2.70
C LYS A 2 34.80 -4.77 2.97
N SER A 3 34.99 -5.71 3.89
CA SER A 3 34.06 -6.84 4.08
C SER A 3 33.08 -6.66 5.25
N SER A 4 33.15 -5.56 6.01
CA SER A 4 32.36 -5.38 7.23
C SER A 4 31.06 -4.58 7.04
N PHE A 5 30.92 -3.83 5.93
CA PHE A 5 29.73 -3.01 5.68
C PHE A 5 28.58 -3.81 5.06
N LEU A 6 28.89 -4.78 4.18
CA LEU A 6 27.88 -5.60 3.51
C LEU A 6 27.21 -6.61 4.46
N LEU A 7 27.95 -7.12 5.44
CA LEU A 7 27.40 -8.02 6.46
C LEU A 7 26.55 -7.29 7.52
N SER A 8 26.80 -6.00 7.75
CA SER A 8 25.96 -5.16 8.61
C SER A 8 24.61 -4.83 7.98
N LEU A 9 24.54 -4.70 6.65
CA LEU A 9 23.29 -4.40 5.94
C LEU A 9 22.34 -5.62 5.91
N ILE A 10 22.91 -6.82 5.85
CA ILE A 10 22.14 -8.08 5.84
C ILE A 10 21.63 -8.43 7.26
N ALA A 11 22.32 -8.00 8.32
CA ALA A 11 21.84 -8.13 9.69
C ALA A 11 20.63 -7.22 10.00
N SER A 12 20.46 -6.11 9.28
CA SER A 12 19.23 -5.29 9.33
C SER A 12 18.05 -5.89 8.57
N ALA A 13 18.29 -6.81 7.64
CA ALA A 13 17.25 -7.55 6.91
C ALA A 13 16.65 -8.72 7.72
N ALA A 14 17.23 -9.05 8.89
CA ALA A 14 16.69 -10.08 9.78
C ALA A 14 15.51 -9.57 10.65
N LEU A 15 15.27 -8.26 10.69
CA LEU A 15 14.11 -7.63 11.35
C LEU A 15 12.94 -7.35 10.40
N THR A 16 13.09 -7.60 9.10
CA THR A 16 12.09 -7.28 8.06
C THR A 16 11.21 -8.45 7.64
N LEU A 17 11.50 -9.69 8.05
CA LEU A 17 10.65 -10.85 7.73
C LEU A 17 9.29 -10.79 8.44
N GLY A 18 9.27 -10.33 9.69
CA GLY A 18 8.01 -10.12 10.42
C GLY A 18 7.18 -9.00 9.83
N GLY A 19 7.81 -7.85 9.55
CA GLY A 19 7.12 -6.70 8.94
C GLY A 19 6.54 -7.00 7.56
N HIS A 20 7.21 -7.83 6.76
CA HIS A 20 6.70 -8.21 5.43
C HIS A 20 5.47 -9.13 5.51
N ALA A 21 5.50 -10.16 6.37
CA ALA A 21 4.36 -11.05 6.57
C ALA A 21 3.16 -10.31 7.18
N GLU A 22 3.39 -9.42 8.14
CA GLU A 22 2.34 -8.57 8.72
C GLU A 22 1.75 -7.59 7.69
N LEU A 23 2.60 -7.04 6.80
CA LEU A 23 2.17 -6.15 5.73
C LEU A 23 1.35 -6.88 4.66
N GLU A 24 1.74 -8.10 4.29
CA GLU A 24 0.97 -8.95 3.39
C GLU A 24 -0.40 -9.32 3.99
N ASP A 25 -0.45 -9.58 5.31
CA ASP A 25 -1.69 -9.86 6.03
C ASP A 25 -2.66 -8.66 6.00
N VAL A 26 -2.21 -7.46 6.39
CA VAL A 26 -3.09 -6.27 6.35
C VAL A 26 -3.53 -5.93 4.91
N SER A 27 -2.65 -6.14 3.92
CA SER A 27 -2.99 -5.93 2.51
C SER A 27 -4.07 -6.93 2.07
N SER A 28 -3.95 -8.19 2.47
CA SER A 28 -4.94 -9.24 2.20
C SER A 28 -6.29 -8.93 2.83
N GLN A 29 -6.29 -8.43 4.07
CA GLN A 29 -7.51 -7.98 4.75
C GLN A 29 -8.17 -6.81 4.00
N PHE A 30 -7.39 -5.86 3.48
CA PHE A 30 -7.89 -4.78 2.63
C PHE A 30 -8.57 -5.32 1.37
N PHE A 31 -7.94 -6.25 0.64
CA PHE A 31 -8.54 -6.84 -0.55
C PHE A 31 -9.81 -7.63 -0.23
N ALA A 32 -9.83 -8.38 0.87
CA ALA A 32 -11.03 -9.08 1.32
C ALA A 32 -12.18 -8.11 1.64
N ALA A 33 -11.88 -6.99 2.31
CA ALA A 33 -12.86 -5.94 2.59
C ALA A 33 -13.42 -5.34 1.30
N VAL A 34 -12.57 -4.99 0.33
CA VAL A 34 -12.99 -4.47 -0.98
C VAL A 34 -13.87 -5.48 -1.73
N GLN A 35 -13.48 -6.76 -1.74
CA GLN A 35 -14.23 -7.83 -2.41
C GLN A 35 -15.57 -8.13 -1.74
N SER A 36 -15.67 -7.96 -0.42
CA SER A 36 -16.91 -8.14 0.32
C SER A 36 -17.98 -7.09 -0.01
N GLY A 37 -17.56 -5.94 -0.56
CA GLY A 37 -18.43 -4.79 -0.80
C GLY A 37 -18.91 -4.09 0.48
N ASP A 38 -18.38 -4.46 1.65
CA ASP A 38 -18.83 -3.99 2.95
C ASP A 38 -17.94 -2.84 3.48
N PRO A 39 -18.45 -1.59 3.54
CA PRO A 39 -17.71 -0.45 4.06
C PRO A 39 -17.27 -0.61 5.54
N GLU A 40 -17.98 -1.40 6.35
CA GLU A 40 -17.61 -1.62 7.74
C GLU A 40 -16.33 -2.44 7.87
N GLN A 41 -16.10 -3.40 6.95
CA GLN A 41 -14.85 -4.16 6.91
C GLN A 41 -13.68 -3.25 6.53
N LEU A 42 -13.89 -2.38 5.55
CA LEU A 42 -12.86 -1.43 5.11
C LEU A 42 -12.48 -0.46 6.25
N THR A 43 -13.47 -0.03 7.04
CA THR A 43 -13.26 0.82 8.22
C THR A 43 -12.36 0.17 9.27
N LYS A 44 -12.43 -1.15 9.45
CA LYS A 44 -11.59 -1.89 10.41
C LYS A 44 -10.13 -1.98 9.98
N VAL A 45 -9.89 -2.04 8.67
CA VAL A 45 -8.54 -2.13 8.09
C VAL A 45 -7.87 -0.76 8.04
N PHE A 46 -8.66 0.31 7.86
CA PHE A 46 -8.15 1.67 7.87
C PHE A 46 -7.72 2.16 9.25
N MET A 47 -6.61 2.89 9.30
CA MET A 47 -6.27 3.68 10.46
C MET A 47 -7.18 4.90 10.59
N GLU A 48 -7.31 5.40 11.82
CA GLU A 48 -7.92 6.71 12.08
C GLU A 48 -7.16 7.80 11.32
N SER A 49 -7.86 8.57 10.50
CA SER A 49 -7.29 9.67 9.71
C SER A 49 -8.40 10.67 9.34
N PRO A 50 -8.09 11.97 9.21
CA PRO A 50 -9.02 12.95 8.67
C PRO A 50 -9.60 12.61 7.29
N THR A 51 -8.91 11.77 6.52
CA THR A 51 -9.28 11.37 5.15
C THR A 51 -10.15 10.12 5.10
N ARG A 52 -10.32 9.41 6.23
CA ARG A 52 -10.97 8.09 6.26
C ARG A 52 -12.40 8.13 5.73
N ASP A 53 -13.22 9.04 6.24
CA ASP A 53 -14.64 9.09 5.89
C ASP A 53 -14.84 9.36 4.40
N GLN A 54 -13.99 10.21 3.82
CA GLN A 54 -14.00 10.47 2.38
C GLN A 54 -13.58 9.23 1.58
N SER A 55 -12.51 8.53 1.98
CA SER A 55 -12.10 7.29 1.30
C SER A 55 -13.17 6.19 1.36
N ILE A 56 -13.91 6.10 2.47
CA ILE A 56 -15.07 5.20 2.58
C ILE A 56 -16.19 5.62 1.62
N ALA A 57 -16.49 6.92 1.52
CA ALA A 57 -17.48 7.43 0.58
C ALA A 57 -17.09 7.20 -0.89
N ASP A 58 -15.81 7.35 -1.22
CA ASP A 58 -15.27 7.07 -2.55
C ASP A 58 -15.39 5.58 -2.89
N PHE A 59 -15.09 4.70 -1.93
CA PHE A 59 -15.31 3.26 -2.06
C PHE A 59 -16.77 2.93 -2.33
N ILE A 60 -17.70 3.46 -1.52
CA ILE A 60 -19.15 3.26 -1.71
C ILE A 60 -19.59 3.71 -3.11
N SER A 61 -19.06 4.84 -3.58
CA SER A 61 -19.36 5.36 -4.91
C SER A 61 -18.80 4.46 -6.04
N ALA A 62 -17.68 3.78 -5.79
CA ALA A 62 -17.05 2.85 -6.72
C ALA A 62 -17.65 1.43 -6.67
N LEU A 63 -18.39 1.06 -5.63
CA LEU A 63 -18.95 -0.29 -5.44
C LEU A 63 -19.68 -0.84 -6.68
N PRO A 64 -20.59 -0.10 -7.35
CA PRO A 64 -21.28 -0.64 -8.53
C PRO A 64 -20.34 -0.98 -9.69
N LEU A 65 -19.22 -0.26 -9.80
CA LEU A 65 -18.19 -0.51 -10.81
C LEU A 65 -17.34 -1.73 -10.44
N ILE A 66 -17.07 -1.94 -9.15
CA ILE A 66 -16.38 -3.12 -8.64
C ILE A 66 -17.25 -4.37 -8.82
N GLU A 67 -18.52 -4.31 -8.43
CA GLU A 67 -19.49 -5.41 -8.54
C GLU A 67 -19.75 -5.82 -9.99
N SER A 68 -19.80 -4.86 -10.91
CA SER A 68 -19.92 -5.14 -12.35
C SER A 68 -18.63 -5.67 -12.99
N GLY A 69 -17.51 -5.67 -12.26
CA GLY A 69 -16.18 -6.01 -12.78
C GLY A 69 -15.59 -4.94 -13.70
N SER A 70 -16.20 -3.75 -13.75
CA SER A 70 -15.68 -2.60 -14.49
C SER A 70 -14.42 -2.02 -13.83
N ILE A 71 -14.26 -2.24 -12.52
CA ILE A 71 -13.01 -1.99 -11.79
C ILE A 71 -12.63 -3.29 -11.09
N GLN A 72 -11.39 -3.74 -11.26
CA GLN A 72 -10.86 -4.90 -10.55
C GLN A 72 -9.54 -4.53 -9.89
N LEU A 73 -9.42 -4.86 -8.60
CA LEU A 73 -8.22 -4.68 -7.82
C LEU A 73 -7.57 -6.05 -7.59
N ALA A 74 -6.25 -6.12 -7.73
CA ALA A 74 -5.51 -7.35 -7.45
C ALA A 74 -4.19 -7.03 -6.70
N PRO A 75 -3.78 -7.87 -5.75
CA PRO A 75 -2.45 -7.80 -5.16
C PRO A 75 -1.38 -8.12 -6.22
N THR A 76 -0.20 -7.51 -6.07
CA THR A 76 0.99 -7.88 -6.87
C THR A 76 2.02 -8.69 -6.08
N HIS A 77 1.83 -8.84 -4.75
CA HIS A 77 2.81 -9.43 -3.84
C HIS A 77 4.19 -8.76 -3.94
N LYS A 78 4.17 -7.45 -4.18
CA LYS A 78 5.33 -6.57 -4.12
C LYS A 78 5.11 -5.64 -2.95
N GLU A 79 5.91 -5.81 -1.92
CA GLU A 79 5.86 -5.00 -0.71
C GLU A 79 7.22 -4.44 -0.35
N LEU A 80 7.21 -3.26 0.27
CA LEU A 80 8.39 -2.62 0.82
C LEU A 80 8.07 -2.11 2.23
N VAL A 81 8.89 -2.54 3.20
CA VAL A 81 8.78 -2.13 4.61
C VAL A 81 10.01 -1.32 4.99
N ILE A 82 9.82 -0.13 5.57
CA ILE A 82 10.90 0.70 6.09
C ILE A 82 10.46 1.28 7.45
N GLY A 83 10.97 0.69 8.53
CA GLY A 83 10.56 1.05 9.89
C GLY A 83 9.08 0.74 10.12
N GLU A 84 8.34 1.73 10.60
CA GLU A 84 6.90 1.64 10.90
C GLU A 84 6.00 1.98 9.69
N LEU A 85 6.59 2.09 8.50
CA LEU A 85 5.88 2.36 7.25
C LEU A 85 6.05 1.19 6.28
N GLY A 86 4.98 0.94 5.53
CA GLY A 86 4.91 -0.13 4.54
C GLY A 86 4.18 0.35 3.29
N ALA A 87 4.53 -0.24 2.16
CA ALA A 87 3.83 -0.04 0.90
C ALA A 87 3.62 -1.38 0.23
N SER A 88 2.38 -1.68 -0.18
CA SER A 88 2.07 -2.79 -1.09
C SER A 88 1.65 -2.21 -2.44
N LEU A 89 2.12 -2.80 -3.53
CA LEU A 89 1.73 -2.38 -4.88
C LEU A 89 0.44 -3.10 -5.29
N VAL A 90 -0.54 -2.31 -5.70
CA VAL A 90 -1.88 -2.76 -6.09
C VAL A 90 -2.08 -2.55 -7.57
N ARG A 91 -2.64 -3.56 -8.25
CA ARG A 91 -2.97 -3.49 -9.66
C ARG A 91 -4.46 -3.20 -9.86
N PHE A 92 -4.78 -2.19 -10.64
CA PHE A 92 -6.12 -1.79 -11.05
C PHE A 92 -6.34 -2.14 -12.51
N HIS A 93 -7.48 -2.75 -12.82
CA HIS A 93 -7.97 -2.92 -14.18
C HIS A 93 -9.30 -2.22 -14.37
N TYR A 94 -9.41 -1.46 -15.46
CA TYR A 94 -10.62 -0.74 -15.82
C TYR A 94 -11.26 -1.36 -17.06
N GLY A 95 -12.38 -2.06 -16.86
CA GLY A 95 -13.20 -2.68 -17.90
C GLY A 95 -12.40 -3.62 -18.80
N LYS A 96 -12.48 -3.40 -20.12
CA LYS A 96 -11.76 -4.21 -21.13
C LYS A 96 -10.37 -3.65 -21.47
N SER A 97 -9.88 -2.66 -20.73
CA SER A 97 -8.53 -2.12 -20.97
C SER A 97 -7.50 -3.23 -20.77
N ARG A 98 -6.58 -3.35 -21.74
CA ARG A 98 -5.40 -4.21 -21.58
C ARG A 98 -4.32 -3.58 -20.69
N ARG A 99 -4.44 -2.27 -20.42
CA ARG A 99 -3.48 -1.55 -19.59
C ARG A 99 -3.97 -1.57 -18.14
N ALA A 100 -3.15 -2.15 -17.28
CA ALA A 100 -3.32 -2.05 -15.84
C ALA A 100 -2.71 -0.75 -15.33
N GLU A 101 -3.29 -0.20 -14.28
CA GLU A 101 -2.70 0.89 -13.50
C GLU A 101 -2.17 0.32 -12.18
N TYR A 102 -1.11 0.92 -11.65
CA TYR A 102 -0.46 0.46 -10.43
C TYR A 102 -0.42 1.57 -9.39
N GLU A 103 -1.00 1.32 -8.23
CA GLU A 103 -1.06 2.26 -7.12
C GLU A 103 -0.53 1.67 -5.82
N LEU A 104 -0.23 2.56 -4.86
CA LEU A 104 0.31 2.15 -3.57
C LEU A 104 -0.81 1.99 -2.54
N LEU A 105 -0.79 0.87 -1.83
CA LEU A 105 -1.45 0.73 -0.54
C LEU A 105 -0.44 1.09 0.55
N ILE A 106 -0.59 2.27 1.14
CA ILE A 106 0.30 2.73 2.22
C ILE A 106 -0.21 2.17 3.54
N CYS A 107 0.67 1.49 4.26
CA CYS A 107 0.37 0.90 5.56
C CYS A 107 1.27 1.51 6.63
N VAL A 108 0.73 1.65 7.83
CA VAL A 108 1.39 2.22 8.98
C VAL A 108 1.28 1.24 10.13
N LYS A 109 2.41 0.98 10.80
CA LYS A 109 2.42 0.21 12.04
C LYS A 109 1.99 1.12 13.19
N THR A 110 0.92 0.73 13.89
CA THR A 110 0.35 1.44 15.03
C THR A 110 0.38 0.55 16.27
N ALA A 111 -0.07 1.08 17.41
CA ALA A 111 -0.23 0.27 18.63
C ALA A 111 -1.22 -0.91 18.45
N ASN A 112 -2.12 -0.83 17.46
CA ASN A 112 -3.10 -1.88 17.14
C ASN A 112 -2.60 -2.84 16.05
N GLY A 113 -1.33 -2.75 15.66
CA GLY A 113 -0.75 -3.49 14.53
C GLY A 113 -0.71 -2.67 13.25
N TRP A 114 -0.52 -3.34 12.12
CA TRP A 114 -0.50 -2.69 10.82
C TRP A 114 -1.90 -2.31 10.37
N GLN A 115 -2.03 -1.09 9.85
CA GLN A 115 -3.29 -0.55 9.33
C GLN A 115 -3.04 0.19 8.02
N VAL A 116 -4.04 0.23 7.15
CA VAL A 116 -3.95 0.96 5.88
C VAL A 116 -4.23 2.44 6.14
N PHE A 117 -3.39 3.32 5.58
CA PHE A 117 -3.69 4.75 5.53
C PHE A 117 -4.69 5.03 4.40
N PRO A 118 -5.87 5.58 4.69
CA PRO A 118 -6.88 5.88 3.68
C PRO A 118 -6.46 7.11 2.87
N TRP A 119 -5.94 6.90 1.66
CA TRP A 119 -5.49 7.98 0.78
C TRP A 119 -6.03 7.78 -0.64
N GLY A 120 -6.42 8.87 -1.28
CA GLY A 120 -6.85 8.88 -2.68
C GLY A 120 -6.11 9.92 -3.53
N SER A 121 -5.26 10.74 -2.89
CA SER A 121 -4.58 11.85 -3.54
C SER A 121 -3.22 12.16 -2.90
N ASP A 122 -2.37 12.88 -3.65
CA ASP A 122 -1.11 13.38 -3.11
C ASP A 122 -1.32 14.31 -1.90
N SER A 123 -2.42 15.06 -1.85
CA SER A 123 -2.78 15.88 -0.68
C SER A 123 -3.06 15.05 0.57
N ASP A 124 -3.67 13.87 0.44
CA ASP A 124 -3.89 12.98 1.59
C ASP A 124 -2.56 12.43 2.11
N LEU A 125 -1.65 12.08 1.19
CA LEU A 125 -0.32 11.62 1.56
C LEU A 125 0.50 12.74 2.22
N GLU A 126 0.31 14.00 1.84
CA GLU A 126 0.89 15.13 2.55
C GLU A 126 0.37 15.27 3.98
N VAL A 127 -0.91 14.96 4.23
CA VAL A 127 -1.47 14.92 5.59
C VAL A 127 -0.75 13.88 6.42
N LEU A 128 -0.56 12.66 5.89
CA LEU A 128 0.24 11.63 6.55
C LEU A 128 1.67 12.12 6.78
N SER A 129 2.34 12.64 5.74
CA SER A 129 3.72 13.10 5.81
C SER A 129 3.95 14.14 6.90
N LYS A 130 3.01 15.08 7.10
CA LYS A 130 3.10 16.12 8.15
C LYS A 130 3.01 15.57 9.57
N GLN A 131 2.46 14.37 9.75
CA GLN A 131 2.34 13.69 11.04
C GLN A 131 3.54 12.78 11.35
N ARG A 132 4.53 12.71 10.45
CA ARG A 132 5.66 11.78 10.52
C ARG A 132 6.99 12.46 10.79
N SER A 133 7.93 11.69 11.32
CA SER A 133 9.31 12.14 11.50
C SER A 133 9.97 12.49 10.15
N PRO A 134 11.01 13.34 10.12
CA PRO A 134 11.72 13.66 8.89
C PRO A 134 12.21 12.43 8.10
N ASP A 135 12.66 11.37 8.80
CA ASP A 135 13.11 10.12 8.17
C ASP A 135 11.94 9.38 7.50
N GLU A 136 10.81 9.27 8.18
CA GLU A 136 9.59 8.67 7.62
C GLU A 136 9.03 9.48 6.43
N GLN A 137 9.18 10.81 6.42
CA GLN A 137 8.83 11.63 5.26
C GLN A 137 9.69 11.29 4.04
N ILE A 138 10.96 10.93 4.25
CA ILE A 138 11.84 10.42 3.18
C ILE A 138 11.35 9.04 2.74
N HIS A 139 10.96 8.16 3.66
CA HIS A 139 10.43 6.82 3.31
C HIS A 139 9.18 6.91 2.42
N LEU A 140 8.25 7.82 2.72
CA LEU A 140 7.05 8.04 1.88
C LEU A 140 7.41 8.48 0.46
N LYS A 141 8.46 9.29 0.28
CA LYS A 141 8.96 9.66 -1.06
C LYS A 141 9.61 8.47 -1.76
N LEU A 142 10.39 7.66 -1.03
CA LEU A 142 10.99 6.45 -1.57
C LEU A 142 9.95 5.44 -2.05
N PHE A 143 8.80 5.34 -1.39
CA PHE A 143 7.70 4.48 -1.87
C PHE A 143 7.17 4.90 -3.23
N LYS A 144 7.09 6.21 -3.52
CA LYS A 144 6.68 6.70 -4.85
C LYS A 144 7.69 6.31 -5.93
N GLU A 145 8.98 6.49 -5.65
CA GLU A 145 10.05 6.08 -6.60
C GLU A 145 10.06 4.56 -6.80
N TRP A 146 9.87 3.80 -5.72
CA TRP A 146 9.74 2.35 -5.77
C TRP A 146 8.53 1.90 -6.61
N LYS A 147 7.37 2.58 -6.50
CA LYS A 147 6.20 2.34 -7.37
C LYS A 147 6.56 2.44 -8.85
N VAL A 148 7.30 3.47 -9.24
CA VAL A 148 7.70 3.70 -10.64
C VAL A 148 8.59 2.56 -11.12
N LEU A 149 9.60 2.19 -10.34
CA LEU A 149 10.52 1.11 -10.70
C LEU A 149 9.82 -0.26 -10.80
N MET A 150 8.93 -0.57 -9.85
CA MET A 150 8.18 -1.83 -9.87
C MET A 150 7.18 -1.88 -11.02
N THR A 151 6.50 -0.77 -11.32
CA THR A 151 5.60 -0.67 -12.47
C THR A 151 6.37 -0.94 -13.77
N GLN A 152 7.53 -0.31 -13.96
CA GLN A 152 8.38 -0.54 -15.14
C GLN A 152 8.78 -2.01 -15.26
N GLN A 153 9.26 -2.62 -14.17
CA GLN A 153 9.63 -4.04 -14.17
C GLN A 153 8.44 -4.94 -14.56
N LEU A 154 7.24 -4.68 -14.01
CA LEU A 154 6.06 -5.48 -14.30
C LEU A 154 5.56 -5.30 -15.74
N GLU A 155 5.71 -4.10 -16.30
CA GLU A 155 5.41 -3.84 -17.72
C GLU A 155 6.44 -4.52 -18.65
N GLU A 156 7.72 -4.57 -18.26
CA GLU A 156 8.76 -5.30 -18.98
C GLU A 156 8.53 -6.81 -18.95
N ASP A 157 8.22 -7.39 -17.80
CA ASP A 157 7.98 -8.83 -17.62
C ASP A 157 6.74 -9.34 -18.37
N ALA A 158 5.81 -8.44 -18.72
CA ALA A 158 4.57 -8.77 -19.43
C ALA A 158 4.71 -8.77 -20.96
N ASN A 159 5.82 -8.25 -21.50
CA ASN A 159 6.10 -8.14 -22.94
C ASN A 159 7.08 -9.21 -23.44
#